data_AF-A0A4Q3VMY7-F1
#
_entry.id   AF-A0A4Q3VMY7-F1
#
_cell.length_a   1.000
_cell.length_b   1.000
_cell.length_c   1.000
_cell.angle_alpha   90.00
_cell.angle_beta   90.00
_cell.angle_gamma   90.00
#
_symmetry.space_group_name_H-M   'P 1'
#
loop_
_entity.id
_entity.type
_entity.pdbx_description
1 polymer ?
#
loop_
_entity_poly.entity_id
_entity_poly.type
_entity_poly.pdbx_seq_one_letter_code
_entity_poly.pdbx_strand_id
1 'polypeptide(L)'
;MRYSQTRTVRWTASLIAMAAVSAFAQSMSPAQKAAVFNSPKFQSQLRAAYREKNSRTPGMRKMSQDLVFTVRMAKGENIRAGLPGLKLPQIARRDGTVDVEFSATINSLLVSQLRVLGADVHSVYPSYRSLTARIPVRALESAALLPGVSFVKSVGKWVRNAGTQQTQGDKSMRTDELRTTYGLTGAGVKMGVLSDSDDSREAGQASGDLPATIEVLSGRSGRPGSGEGTAMMQLAYDVAPGSALAFSTVGTSQATFAQNYRDLFAAGATVLSDDIFFLEEPAFQDGPIADAINDIYNAGGIVFTAAGNENNLRSGNSGVW
;
A
#
# COMPACT_ATOMS: atom_id res chain seq x y z
N MET A 1 32.25 -27.03 9.56
CA MET A 1 32.73 -25.89 8.75
C MET A 1 31.89 -24.68 9.09
N ARG A 2 32.54 -23.62 9.59
CA ARG A 2 31.92 -22.39 10.09
C ARG A 2 31.57 -21.47 8.91
N TYR A 3 30.34 -20.99 8.83
CA TYR A 3 30.03 -19.63 8.36
C TYR A 3 28.88 -19.07 9.19
N SER A 4 29.25 -18.29 10.21
CA SER A 4 28.37 -17.37 10.92
C SER A 4 28.19 -16.13 10.04
N GLN A 5 26.96 -15.81 9.67
CA GLN A 5 26.57 -14.44 9.34
C GLN A 5 25.35 -14.06 10.18
N THR A 6 25.63 -13.57 11.38
CA THR A 6 24.70 -12.75 12.15
C THR A 6 24.41 -11.47 11.35
N ARG A 7 23.24 -11.42 10.69
CA ARG A 7 22.67 -10.15 10.22
C ARG A 7 21.94 -9.49 11.38
N THR A 8 22.67 -8.64 12.09
CA THR A 8 22.13 -7.70 13.07
C THR A 8 21.27 -6.66 12.35
N VAL A 9 19.96 -6.81 12.39
CA VAL A 9 19.03 -5.72 12.06
C VAL A 9 18.95 -4.82 13.30
N ARG A 10 19.85 -3.85 13.36
CA ARG A 10 19.78 -2.75 14.33
C ARG A 10 19.01 -1.60 13.71
N TRP A 11 17.73 -1.48 14.06
CA TRP A 11 17.03 -0.20 13.97
C TRP A 11 17.14 0.49 15.32
N THR A 12 18.07 1.44 15.39
CA THR A 12 18.18 2.40 16.49
C THR A 12 16.88 3.19 16.60
N ALA A 13 16.28 3.07 17.77
CA ALA A 13 15.24 3.91 18.31
C ALA A 13 15.62 5.40 18.22
N SER A 14 14.64 6.26 17.93
CA SER A 14 14.60 7.58 18.55
C SER A 14 13.76 7.46 19.80
N LEU A 15 14.43 7.42 20.94
CA LEU A 15 13.87 7.61 22.27
C LEU A 15 13.07 8.93 22.30
N ILE A 16 11.74 8.80 22.42
CA ILE A 16 10.95 9.71 23.25
C ILE A 16 11.01 9.10 24.64
N ALA A 17 11.77 9.70 25.54
CA ALA A 17 11.72 9.34 26.95
C ALA A 17 10.53 10.06 27.61
N MET A 18 9.74 9.26 28.33
CA MET A 18 8.49 9.55 29.03
C MET A 18 8.50 10.77 29.95
N ALA A 19 7.35 11.46 30.01
CA ALA A 19 6.75 11.91 31.27
C ALA A 19 5.23 12.13 31.09
N ALA A 20 4.43 11.51 31.99
CA ALA A 20 2.99 11.71 32.28
C ALA A 20 1.99 11.38 31.15
N VAL A 21 1.19 10.31 31.24
CA VAL A 21 -0.08 10.22 31.98
C VAL A 21 -0.98 11.45 31.77
N SER A 22 -2.18 11.20 31.23
CA SER A 22 -3.31 12.12 31.05
C SER A 22 -3.15 13.30 30.07
N ALA A 23 -3.47 13.06 28.79
CA ALA A 23 -4.08 14.09 27.95
C ALA A 23 -4.86 13.42 26.81
N PHE A 24 -6.15 13.75 26.72
CA PHE A 24 -6.99 13.56 25.55
C PHE A 24 -6.23 13.92 24.27
N ALA A 25 -6.61 13.27 23.16
CA ALA A 25 -6.31 13.71 21.80
C ALA A 25 -6.74 15.18 21.61
N GLN A 26 -5.87 16.12 21.94
CA GLN A 26 -5.95 17.47 21.41
C GLN A 26 -5.20 17.43 20.09
N SER A 27 -5.96 17.33 18.99
CA SER A 27 -5.45 17.72 17.69
C SER A 27 -4.76 19.08 17.86
N MET A 28 -3.48 19.18 17.48
CA MET A 28 -2.72 20.41 17.63
C MET A 28 -3.55 21.61 17.19
N SER A 29 -3.69 22.60 18.06
CA SER A 29 -4.41 23.82 17.75
C SER A 29 -3.80 24.47 16.50
N PRO A 30 -4.56 25.29 15.74
CA PRO A 30 -4.02 26.03 14.61
C PRO A 30 -2.75 26.81 14.96
N ALA A 31 -2.66 27.35 16.18
CA ALA A 31 -1.47 28.03 16.70
C ALA A 31 -0.28 27.09 16.89
N GLN A 32 -0.50 25.86 17.38
CA GLN A 32 0.55 24.85 17.52
C GLN A 32 1.03 24.31 16.16
N LYS A 33 0.11 24.11 15.20
CA LYS A 33 0.47 23.76 13.80
C LYS A 33 1.27 24.87 13.14
N ALA A 34 0.86 26.12 13.34
CA ALA A 34 1.59 27.30 12.87
C ALA A 34 2.98 27.41 13.53
N ALA A 35 3.12 27.09 14.82
CA ALA A 35 4.40 27.09 15.52
C ALA A 35 5.37 26.02 14.98
N VAL A 36 4.88 24.82 14.67
CA VAL A 36 5.70 23.77 14.04
C VAL A 36 6.08 24.14 12.60
N PHE A 37 5.14 24.67 11.82
CA PHE A 37 5.41 25.15 10.46
C PHE A 37 6.42 26.31 10.48
N ASN A 38 6.31 27.25 11.42
CA ASN A 38 7.23 28.38 11.55
C ASN A 38 8.54 28.02 12.27
N SER A 39 8.71 26.76 12.70
CA SER A 39 9.93 26.35 13.39
C SER A 39 11.16 26.51 12.47
N PRO A 40 12.28 27.06 12.98
CA PRO A 40 13.50 27.25 12.18
C PRO A 40 14.02 25.94 11.55
N LYS A 41 13.81 24.81 12.24
CA LYS A 41 14.17 23.47 11.77
C LYS A 41 13.32 23.05 10.57
N PHE A 42 11.99 23.15 10.65
CA PHE A 42 11.12 22.80 9.53
C PHE A 42 11.36 23.72 8.33
N GLN A 43 11.46 25.03 8.56
CA GLN A 43 11.72 26.02 7.51
C GLN A 43 13.09 25.84 6.83
N SER A 44 14.11 25.39 7.56
CA SER A 44 15.42 25.09 6.95
C SER A 44 15.39 23.82 6.08
N GLN A 45 14.69 22.77 6.53
CA GLN A 45 14.46 21.55 5.76
C GLN A 45 13.61 21.80 4.51
N LEU A 46 12.53 22.58 4.64
CA LEU A 46 11.67 22.98 3.53
C LEU A 46 12.46 23.76 2.47
N ARG A 47 13.30 24.71 2.88
CA ARG A 47 14.22 25.42 1.97
C ARG A 47 15.22 24.48 1.30
N ALA A 48 15.73 23.47 2.01
CA ALA A 48 16.62 22.46 1.41
C ALA A 48 15.90 21.64 0.33
N ALA A 49 14.66 21.22 0.58
CA ALA A 49 13.84 20.52 -0.40
C ALA A 49 13.51 21.40 -1.62
N TYR A 50 13.16 22.67 -1.42
CA TYR A 50 12.93 23.61 -2.53
C TYR A 50 14.19 23.87 -3.35
N ARG A 51 15.37 24.00 -2.72
CA ARG A 51 16.65 24.13 -3.45
C ARG A 51 16.93 22.90 -4.31
N GLU A 52 16.70 21.70 -3.77
CA GLU A 52 16.83 20.46 -4.55
C GLU A 52 15.92 20.51 -5.78
N LYS A 53 14.63 20.77 -5.59
CA LYS A 53 13.64 20.79 -6.68
C LYS A 53 13.96 21.85 -7.74
N ASN A 54 14.35 23.04 -7.33
CA ASN A 54 14.66 24.16 -8.24
C ASN A 54 15.96 23.93 -9.02
N SER A 55 16.91 23.19 -8.45
CA SER A 55 18.20 22.87 -9.11
C SER A 55 18.12 21.71 -10.11
N ARG A 56 16.96 21.09 -10.32
CA ARG A 56 16.81 19.97 -11.26
C ARG A 56 16.96 20.45 -12.72
N THR A 57 17.83 19.76 -13.45
CA THR A 57 18.01 19.93 -14.91
C THR A 57 16.72 19.63 -15.67
N PRO A 58 16.57 20.08 -16.94
CA PRO A 58 15.41 19.72 -17.75
C PRO A 58 15.18 18.20 -17.84
N GLY A 59 16.25 17.41 -17.90
CA GLY A 59 16.19 15.94 -17.86
C GLY A 59 15.67 15.42 -16.52
N MET A 60 16.18 15.95 -15.40
CA MET A 60 15.71 15.58 -14.05
C MET A 60 14.24 15.93 -13.79
N ARG A 61 13.71 16.96 -14.45
CA ARG A 61 12.28 17.31 -14.32
C ARG A 61 11.36 16.29 -15.00
N LYS A 62 11.88 15.47 -15.91
CA LYS A 62 11.17 14.35 -16.55
C LYS A 62 11.40 13.01 -15.84
N MET A 63 12.04 13.00 -14.67
CA MET A 63 12.34 11.78 -13.92
C MET A 63 11.56 11.70 -12.61
N SER A 64 11.22 10.48 -12.18
CA SER A 64 10.74 10.21 -10.84
C SER A 64 11.80 10.59 -9.79
N GLN A 65 11.36 10.96 -8.58
CA GLN A 65 12.25 11.49 -7.54
C GLN A 65 13.38 10.52 -7.15
N ASP A 66 13.08 9.23 -7.14
CA ASP A 66 14.04 8.17 -6.85
C ASP A 66 15.15 8.06 -7.90
N LEU A 67 14.81 8.23 -9.18
CA LEU A 67 15.81 8.30 -10.26
C LEU A 67 16.63 9.59 -10.17
N VAL A 68 16.02 10.73 -9.87
CA VAL A 68 16.75 12.00 -9.65
C VAL A 68 17.78 11.84 -8.54
N PHE A 69 17.39 11.28 -7.40
CA PHE A 69 18.31 11.03 -6.29
C PHE A 69 19.40 10.03 -6.67
N THR A 70 19.06 8.99 -7.42
CA THR A 70 20.02 7.98 -7.90
C THR A 70 21.07 8.60 -8.82
N VAL A 71 20.66 9.45 -9.77
CA VAL A 71 21.58 10.17 -10.67
C VAL A 71 22.50 11.10 -9.90
N ARG A 72 21.96 11.89 -8.97
CA ARG A 72 22.75 12.82 -8.16
C ARG A 72 23.73 12.12 -7.22
N MET A 73 23.32 11.02 -6.59
CA MET A 73 24.24 10.17 -5.81
C MET A 73 25.36 9.60 -6.68
N ALA A 74 25.05 9.16 -7.91
CA ALA A 74 26.07 8.69 -8.86
C ALA A 74 27.03 9.82 -9.30
N LYS A 75 26.62 11.09 -9.22
CA LYS A 75 27.46 12.28 -9.40
C LYS A 75 28.25 12.69 -8.15
N GLY A 76 28.12 11.96 -7.04
CA GLY A 76 28.77 12.28 -5.77
C GLY A 76 28.10 13.39 -4.97
N GLU A 77 26.88 13.80 -5.33
CA GLU A 77 26.16 14.87 -4.64
C GLU A 77 25.58 14.40 -3.31
N ASN A 78 25.70 15.24 -2.27
CA ASN A 78 25.12 14.95 -0.95
C ASN A 78 23.65 15.39 -0.86
N ILE A 79 22.74 14.47 -1.20
CA ILE A 79 21.28 14.71 -1.17
C ILE A 79 20.73 14.88 0.24
N ARG A 80 21.42 14.38 1.27
CA ARG A 80 21.00 14.52 2.68
C ARG A 80 21.43 15.86 3.29
N ALA A 81 22.14 16.71 2.55
CA ALA A 81 22.54 18.02 3.04
C ALA A 81 21.31 18.86 3.45
N GLY A 82 21.15 19.10 4.75
CA GLY A 82 20.00 19.80 5.32
C GLY A 82 18.73 18.95 5.46
N LEU A 83 18.79 17.65 5.18
CA LEU A 83 17.67 16.69 5.26
C LEU A 83 18.11 15.39 5.96
N PRO A 84 18.43 15.42 7.27
CA PRO A 84 19.00 14.28 7.99
C PRO A 84 18.06 13.05 8.08
N GLY A 85 16.74 13.26 8.00
CA GLY A 85 15.75 12.18 8.00
C GLY A 85 15.42 11.61 6.62
N LEU A 86 16.05 12.09 5.54
CA LEU A 86 15.73 11.68 4.18
C LEU A 86 16.24 10.26 3.89
N LYS A 87 15.29 9.34 3.66
CA LYS A 87 15.56 8.00 3.15
C LYS A 87 15.87 8.09 1.65
N LEU A 88 17.00 7.51 1.24
CA LEU A 88 17.43 7.50 -0.15
C LEU A 88 17.14 6.13 -0.76
N PRO A 89 16.61 6.07 -1.99
CA PRO A 89 16.32 4.82 -2.66
C PRO A 89 17.62 4.09 -3.04
N GLN A 90 17.58 2.75 -3.05
CA GLN A 90 18.67 1.90 -3.50
C GLN A 90 18.17 1.08 -4.70
N ILE A 91 18.10 1.74 -5.86
CA ILE A 91 17.54 1.17 -7.10
C ILE A 91 18.61 0.94 -8.18
N ALA A 92 19.79 1.54 -8.04
CA ALA A 92 20.92 1.23 -8.91
C ALA A 92 21.53 -0.13 -8.55
N ARG A 93 21.89 -0.90 -9.59
CA ARG A 93 22.63 -2.15 -9.47
C ARG A 93 24.11 -1.90 -9.20
N ARG A 94 24.81 -2.96 -8.78
CA ARG A 94 26.26 -2.94 -8.56
C ARG A 94 27.07 -2.61 -9.83
N ASP A 95 26.51 -2.90 -11.00
CA ASP A 95 27.11 -2.58 -12.31
C ASP A 95 26.89 -1.11 -12.75
N GLY A 96 26.22 -0.30 -11.92
CA GLY A 96 25.93 1.10 -12.23
C GLY A 96 24.75 1.31 -13.19
N THR A 97 23.96 0.28 -13.46
CA THR A 97 22.72 0.36 -14.25
C THR A 97 21.47 0.41 -13.36
N VAL A 98 20.33 0.79 -13.94
CA VAL A 98 19.03 0.78 -13.29
C VAL A 98 17.95 0.40 -14.30
N ASP A 99 16.93 -0.34 -13.86
CA ASP A 99 15.76 -0.62 -14.69
C ASP A 99 14.78 0.56 -14.61
N VAL A 100 14.35 1.01 -15.79
CA VAL A 100 13.42 2.14 -15.93
C VAL A 100 12.32 1.84 -16.92
N GLU A 101 11.20 2.52 -16.74
CA GLU A 101 10.10 2.62 -17.69
C GLU A 101 10.05 4.04 -18.26
N PHE A 102 10.11 4.15 -19.57
CA PHE A 102 9.97 5.38 -20.33
C PHE A 102 8.52 5.54 -20.79
N SER A 103 7.89 6.64 -20.40
CA SER A 103 6.68 7.13 -21.07
C SER A 103 7.12 7.99 -22.25
N ALA A 104 6.88 7.54 -23.47
CA ALA A 104 7.37 8.20 -24.67
C ALA A 104 6.54 7.87 -25.93
N THR A 105 6.61 8.74 -26.94
CA THR A 105 6.18 8.39 -28.30
C THR A 105 7.19 7.41 -28.88
N ILE A 106 6.82 6.13 -28.97
CA ILE A 106 7.74 5.06 -29.37
C ILE A 106 7.85 4.99 -30.90
N ASN A 107 9.06 5.13 -31.43
CA ASN A 107 9.41 4.88 -32.83
C ASN A 107 10.81 4.22 -32.90
N SER A 108 11.20 3.74 -34.09
CA SER A 108 12.49 3.07 -34.30
C SER A 108 13.69 3.95 -33.96
N LEU A 109 13.59 5.26 -34.22
CA LEU A 109 14.63 6.23 -33.90
C LEU A 109 14.87 6.30 -32.38
N LEU A 110 13.83 6.44 -31.57
CA LEU A 110 13.95 6.49 -30.11
C LEU A 110 14.63 5.22 -29.56
N VAL A 111 14.22 4.04 -30.04
CA VAL A 111 14.81 2.77 -29.59
C VAL A 111 16.30 2.69 -29.94
N SER A 112 16.69 3.12 -31.15
CA SER A 112 18.10 3.17 -31.55
C SER A 112 18.93 4.15 -30.69
N GLN A 113 18.39 5.35 -30.41
CA GLN A 113 19.05 6.35 -29.58
C GLN A 113 19.24 5.86 -28.14
N LEU A 114 18.24 5.18 -27.56
CA LEU A 114 18.36 4.55 -26.25
C LEU A 114 19.46 3.48 -26.22
N ARG A 115 19.55 2.64 -27.25
CA ARG A 115 20.62 1.62 -27.36
C ARG A 115 22.01 2.25 -27.46
N VAL A 116 22.16 3.36 -28.20
CA VAL A 116 23.42 4.12 -28.28
C VAL A 116 23.83 4.68 -26.90
N LEU A 117 22.86 5.08 -26.08
CA LEU A 117 23.08 5.49 -24.69
C LEU A 117 23.38 4.31 -23.73
N GLY A 118 23.46 3.08 -24.26
CA GLY A 118 23.74 1.88 -23.50
C GLY A 118 22.51 1.26 -22.85
N ALA A 119 21.29 1.63 -23.28
CA ALA A 119 20.08 1.00 -22.79
C ALA A 119 19.89 -0.40 -23.42
N ASP A 120 19.75 -1.41 -22.57
CA ASP A 120 19.28 -2.73 -22.93
C ASP A 120 17.74 -2.73 -22.86
N VAL A 121 17.09 -2.70 -24.03
CA VAL A 121 15.63 -2.53 -24.15
C VAL A 121 14.95 -3.88 -24.01
N HIS A 122 14.16 -4.05 -22.94
CA HIS A 122 13.52 -5.31 -22.59
C HIS A 122 12.12 -5.46 -23.21
N SER A 123 11.30 -4.42 -23.17
CA SER A 123 9.92 -4.48 -23.67
C SER A 123 9.49 -3.14 -24.27
N VAL A 124 8.72 -3.20 -25.35
CA VAL A 124 8.32 -2.03 -26.14
C VAL A 124 6.83 -2.12 -26.42
N TYR A 125 6.07 -1.13 -25.98
CA TYR A 125 4.62 -1.09 -26.09
C TYR A 125 4.16 0.24 -26.71
N PRO A 126 4.23 0.41 -28.05
CA PRO A 126 3.91 1.67 -28.71
C PRO A 126 2.48 2.16 -28.43
N SER A 127 1.50 1.25 -28.43
CA SER A 127 0.09 1.56 -28.15
C SER A 127 -0.13 2.14 -26.75
N TYR A 128 0.71 1.76 -25.78
CA TYR A 128 0.66 2.26 -24.39
C TYR A 128 1.70 3.35 -24.12
N ARG A 129 2.43 3.79 -25.15
CA ARG A 129 3.50 4.80 -25.05
C ARG A 129 4.54 4.44 -23.96
N SER A 130 4.80 3.15 -23.77
CA SER A 130 5.66 2.65 -22.70
C SER A 130 6.79 1.77 -23.25
N LEU A 131 7.98 1.94 -22.69
CA LEU A 131 9.16 1.14 -23.00
C LEU A 131 9.95 0.87 -21.72
N THR A 132 10.29 -0.39 -21.47
CA THR A 132 11.15 -0.76 -20.34
C THR A 132 12.56 -1.08 -20.81
N ALA A 133 13.54 -0.57 -20.09
CA ALA A 133 14.94 -0.81 -20.40
C ALA A 133 15.81 -0.78 -19.14
N ARG A 134 16.92 -1.49 -19.18
CA ARG A 134 18.03 -1.31 -18.26
C ARG A 134 19.01 -0.31 -18.85
N ILE A 135 19.36 0.74 -18.13
CA ILE A 135 20.22 1.82 -18.64
C ILE A 135 21.29 2.21 -17.61
N PRO A 136 22.52 2.58 -18.01
CA PRO A 136 23.50 3.18 -17.11
C PRO A 136 22.92 4.42 -16.43
N VAL A 137 23.07 4.53 -15.11
CA VAL A 137 22.55 5.69 -14.34
C VAL A 137 23.08 7.01 -14.90
N ARG A 138 24.35 7.03 -15.32
CA ARG A 138 24.99 8.20 -15.94
C ARG A 138 24.35 8.68 -17.25
N ALA A 139 23.61 7.81 -17.94
CA ALA A 139 22.97 8.11 -19.23
C ALA A 139 21.50 8.54 -19.08
N LEU A 140 20.91 8.44 -17.87
CA LEU A 140 19.50 8.72 -17.63
C LEU A 140 19.06 10.13 -18.00
N GLU A 141 19.87 11.14 -17.67
CA GLU A 141 19.52 12.53 -18.00
C GLU A 141 19.51 12.77 -19.51
N SER A 142 20.48 12.21 -20.23
CA SER A 142 20.53 12.26 -21.69
C SER A 142 19.35 11.50 -22.32
N ALA A 143 18.99 10.34 -21.77
CA ALA A 143 17.86 9.55 -22.23
C ALA A 143 16.52 10.27 -21.99
N ALA A 144 16.35 10.94 -20.84
CA ALA A 144 15.16 11.73 -20.53
C ALA A 144 14.98 12.95 -21.47
N LEU A 145 16.05 13.42 -22.09
CA LEU A 145 16.05 14.54 -23.04
C LEU A 145 15.76 14.13 -24.47
N LEU A 146 15.74 12.83 -24.80
CA LEU A 146 15.46 12.37 -26.16
C LEU A 146 14.09 12.85 -26.66
N PRO A 147 13.98 13.24 -27.94
CA PRO A 147 12.70 13.59 -28.54
C PRO A 147 11.67 12.46 -28.37
N GLY A 148 10.46 12.82 -27.95
CA GLY A 148 9.38 11.86 -27.70
C GLY A 148 9.32 11.33 -26.27
N VAL A 149 10.38 11.45 -25.45
CA VAL A 149 10.33 11.07 -24.03
C VAL A 149 9.60 12.13 -23.21
N SER A 150 8.47 11.76 -22.62
CA SER A 150 7.69 12.64 -21.73
C SER A 150 8.05 12.42 -20.26
N PHE A 151 8.31 11.18 -19.84
CA PHE A 151 8.64 10.88 -18.45
C PHE A 151 9.46 9.58 -18.32
N VAL A 152 10.26 9.46 -17.26
CA VAL A 152 11.04 8.27 -16.92
C VAL A 152 10.82 7.97 -15.44
N LYS A 153 10.45 6.73 -15.12
CA LYS A 153 10.28 6.24 -13.75
C LYS A 153 11.04 4.94 -13.55
N SER A 154 11.35 4.57 -12.30
CA SER A 154 11.77 3.21 -12.02
C SER A 154 10.67 2.23 -12.44
N VAL A 155 11.06 1.04 -12.92
CA VAL A 155 10.06 0.02 -13.29
C VAL A 155 9.17 -0.29 -12.09
N GLY A 156 7.87 -0.45 -12.36
CA GLY A 156 6.92 -0.91 -11.36
C GLY A 156 7.40 -2.25 -10.79
N LYS A 157 7.53 -2.32 -9.46
CA LYS A 157 7.72 -3.61 -8.81
C LYS A 157 6.40 -4.35 -8.90
N TRP A 158 6.36 -5.41 -9.69
CA TRP A 158 5.35 -6.44 -9.52
C TRP A 158 5.65 -7.12 -8.19
N VAL A 159 4.80 -6.88 -7.21
CA VAL A 159 4.92 -7.52 -5.92
C VAL A 159 4.25 -8.88 -6.05
N ARG A 160 5.03 -9.95 -5.94
CA ARG A 160 4.50 -11.24 -5.50
C ARG A 160 4.50 -11.18 -3.98
N ASN A 161 3.32 -11.01 -3.38
CA ASN A 161 3.18 -11.22 -1.95
C ASN A 161 3.18 -12.74 -1.73
N ALA A 162 4.37 -13.30 -1.60
CA ALA A 162 4.58 -14.63 -1.03
C ALA A 162 5.19 -14.42 0.36
N GLY A 163 4.66 -15.15 1.34
CA GLY A 163 4.55 -14.74 2.73
C GLY A 163 5.72 -14.46 3.65
N THR A 164 5.34 -14.23 4.91
CA THR A 164 6.07 -13.80 6.13
C THR A 164 6.21 -12.30 6.38
N GLN A 165 5.44 -11.45 5.67
CA GLN A 165 5.52 -9.99 5.85
C GLN A 165 4.20 -9.38 6.32
N GLN A 166 4.21 -8.76 7.51
CA GLN A 166 3.11 -7.92 8.01
C GLN A 166 2.82 -6.76 7.05
N THR A 167 1.55 -6.54 6.75
CA THR A 167 1.04 -5.39 5.99
C THR A 167 1.59 -4.07 6.52
N GLN A 168 1.86 -3.11 5.61
CA GLN A 168 2.28 -1.76 6.02
C GLN A 168 1.19 -1.03 6.82
N GLY A 169 -0.07 -1.48 6.71
CA GLY A 169 -1.17 -1.02 7.55
C GLY A 169 -0.93 -1.27 9.03
N ASP A 170 -0.34 -2.42 9.38
CA ASP A 170 -0.09 -2.83 10.77
C ASP A 170 0.86 -1.85 11.49
N LYS A 171 1.96 -1.48 10.81
CA LYS A 171 2.89 -0.44 11.26
C LYS A 171 2.24 0.95 11.31
N SER A 172 1.39 1.26 10.35
CA SER A 172 0.78 2.59 10.23
C SER A 172 -0.26 2.83 11.34
N MET A 173 -1.01 1.79 11.71
CA MET A 173 -1.97 1.80 12.83
C MET A 173 -1.28 1.56 14.19
N ARG A 174 0.02 1.26 14.19
CA ARG A 174 0.81 0.92 15.39
C ARG A 174 0.25 -0.29 16.13
N THR A 175 -0.40 -1.20 15.43
CA THR A 175 -0.97 -2.41 16.01
C THR A 175 0.13 -3.41 16.40
N ASP A 176 1.29 -3.34 15.76
CA ASP A 176 2.52 -4.03 16.18
C ASP A 176 3.01 -3.57 17.55
N GLU A 177 2.93 -2.28 17.84
CA GLU A 177 3.25 -1.73 19.16
C GLU A 177 2.21 -2.18 20.19
N LEU A 178 0.91 -2.17 19.87
CA LEU A 178 -0.14 -2.67 20.77
C LEU A 178 0.09 -4.14 21.15
N ARG A 179 0.44 -4.98 20.17
CA ARG A 179 0.80 -6.39 20.40
C ARG A 179 2.03 -6.52 21.28
N THR A 180 3.08 -5.76 20.99
CA THR A 180 4.36 -5.84 21.72
C THR A 180 4.22 -5.35 23.17
N THR A 181 3.47 -4.27 23.39
CA THR A 181 3.36 -3.62 24.70
C THR A 181 2.30 -4.26 25.59
N TYR A 182 1.17 -4.67 25.01
CA TYR A 182 0.00 -5.12 25.79
C TYR A 182 -0.39 -6.59 25.53
N GLY A 183 0.26 -7.29 24.60
CA GLY A 183 -0.08 -8.67 24.24
C GLY A 183 -1.44 -8.81 23.54
N LEU A 184 -2.01 -7.71 23.03
CA LEU A 184 -3.33 -7.69 22.41
C LEU A 184 -3.28 -8.24 20.98
N THR A 185 -3.40 -9.55 20.83
CA THR A 185 -3.30 -10.24 19.53
C THR A 185 -4.63 -10.39 18.79
N GLY A 186 -5.75 -9.99 19.40
CA GLY A 186 -7.10 -10.30 18.91
C GLY A 186 -7.67 -11.64 19.40
N ALA A 187 -6.96 -12.33 20.30
CA ALA A 187 -7.46 -13.54 20.94
C ALA A 187 -8.83 -13.31 21.61
N GLY A 188 -9.77 -14.23 21.36
CA GLY A 188 -11.15 -14.14 21.85
C GLY A 188 -12.10 -13.34 20.95
N VAL A 189 -11.60 -12.71 19.88
CA VAL A 189 -12.42 -12.08 18.84
C VAL A 189 -12.42 -12.97 17.59
N LYS A 190 -13.60 -13.23 17.03
CA LYS A 190 -13.73 -13.86 15.71
C LYS A 190 -14.10 -12.79 14.69
N MET A 191 -13.30 -12.67 13.63
CA MET A 191 -13.53 -11.74 12.53
C MET A 191 -14.17 -12.46 11.34
N GLY A 192 -15.32 -11.98 10.89
CA GLY A 192 -16.01 -12.42 9.68
C GLY A 192 -15.63 -11.55 8.48
N VAL A 193 -15.22 -12.16 7.38
CA VAL A 193 -14.90 -11.46 6.13
C VAL A 193 -15.93 -11.84 5.07
N LEU A 194 -16.50 -10.84 4.40
CA LEU A 194 -17.37 -11.01 3.24
C LEU A 194 -16.74 -10.38 2.02
N SER A 195 -16.52 -11.16 0.96
CA SER A 195 -15.93 -10.67 -0.28
C SER A 195 -16.34 -11.55 -1.47
N ASP A 196 -15.62 -11.51 -2.57
CA ASP A 196 -15.92 -12.31 -3.75
C ASP A 196 -15.60 -13.80 -3.53
N SER A 197 -14.36 -14.13 -3.17
CA SER A 197 -13.89 -15.51 -2.96
C SER A 197 -12.65 -15.63 -2.07
N ASP A 198 -12.38 -16.85 -1.61
CA ASP A 198 -11.16 -17.23 -0.89
C ASP A 198 -10.18 -18.06 -1.75
N ASP A 199 -10.10 -17.79 -3.07
CA ASP A 199 -9.37 -18.60 -4.06
C ASP A 199 -7.91 -18.92 -3.69
N SER A 200 -7.23 -18.07 -2.93
CA SER A 200 -5.82 -18.23 -2.55
C SER A 200 -5.62 -18.65 -1.09
N ARG A 201 -6.69 -19.07 -0.37
CA ARG A 201 -6.62 -19.43 1.05
C ARG A 201 -5.55 -20.46 1.35
N GLU A 202 -5.53 -21.59 0.64
CA GLU A 202 -4.57 -22.68 0.93
C GLU A 202 -3.13 -22.24 0.70
N ALA A 203 -2.89 -21.37 -0.29
CA ALA A 203 -1.58 -20.80 -0.53
C ALA A 203 -1.15 -19.87 0.62
N GLY A 204 -2.06 -19.03 1.13
CA GLY A 204 -1.81 -18.19 2.30
C GLY A 204 -1.56 -18.99 3.58
N GLN A 205 -2.25 -20.13 3.76
CA GLN A 205 -1.99 -21.03 4.88
C GLN A 205 -0.65 -21.74 4.76
N ALA A 206 -0.29 -22.18 3.55
CA ALA A 206 1.00 -22.84 3.29
C ALA A 206 2.20 -21.89 3.46
N SER A 207 2.03 -20.59 3.18
CA SER A 207 3.06 -19.56 3.39
C SER A 207 3.12 -19.01 4.82
N GLY A 208 2.10 -19.27 5.64
CA GLY A 208 1.96 -18.72 6.99
C GLY A 208 1.37 -17.32 7.06
N ASP A 209 0.82 -16.80 5.95
CA ASP A 209 0.12 -15.50 5.91
C ASP A 209 -1.35 -15.60 6.35
N LEU A 210 -1.83 -16.82 6.56
CA LEU A 210 -3.13 -17.12 7.14
C LEU A 210 -3.00 -18.17 8.24
N PRO A 211 -3.92 -18.20 9.22
CA PRO A 211 -3.94 -19.24 10.23
C PRO A 211 -4.26 -20.60 9.59
N ALA A 212 -3.78 -21.68 10.19
CA ALA A 212 -4.00 -23.04 9.71
C ALA A 212 -5.50 -23.42 9.62
N THR A 213 -6.37 -22.71 10.35
CA THR A 213 -7.81 -22.93 10.36
C THR A 213 -8.55 -21.61 10.13
N ILE A 214 -9.48 -21.63 9.17
CA ILE A 214 -10.43 -20.55 8.88
C ILE A 214 -11.80 -21.21 8.70
N GLU A 215 -12.83 -20.66 9.33
CA GLU A 215 -14.20 -21.15 9.19
C GLU A 215 -14.83 -20.58 7.92
N VAL A 216 -14.86 -21.35 6.85
CA VAL A 216 -15.61 -20.97 5.64
C VAL A 216 -17.01 -21.56 5.74
N LEU A 217 -18.04 -20.71 5.67
CA LEU A 217 -19.42 -21.18 5.68
C LEU A 217 -19.65 -22.15 4.49
N SER A 218 -20.35 -23.25 4.76
CA SER A 218 -20.48 -24.36 3.80
C SER A 218 -21.06 -23.90 2.46
N GLY A 219 -20.35 -24.19 1.36
CA GLY A 219 -20.74 -23.78 0.01
C GLY A 219 -20.58 -22.29 -0.29
N ARG A 220 -19.92 -21.52 0.59
CA ARG A 220 -19.76 -20.05 0.46
C ARG A 220 -18.31 -19.60 0.31
N SER A 221 -17.49 -20.42 -0.33
CA SER A 221 -16.10 -20.07 -0.67
C SER A 221 -16.00 -19.06 -1.82
N GLY A 222 -17.06 -18.93 -2.64
CA GLY A 222 -17.07 -18.02 -3.80
C GLY A 222 -16.16 -18.45 -4.94
N ARG A 223 -15.57 -19.65 -4.89
CA ARG A 223 -14.60 -20.11 -5.88
C ARG A 223 -15.26 -20.71 -7.14
N PRO A 224 -14.66 -20.53 -8.33
CA PRO A 224 -13.50 -19.68 -8.60
C PRO A 224 -13.87 -18.18 -8.59
N GLY A 225 -12.94 -17.34 -8.16
CA GLY A 225 -13.09 -15.88 -8.06
C GLY A 225 -11.74 -15.17 -8.12
N SER A 226 -11.69 -13.88 -7.75
CA SER A 226 -10.45 -13.10 -7.77
C SER A 226 -9.59 -13.30 -6.52
N GLY A 227 -10.20 -13.72 -5.41
CA GLY A 227 -9.50 -14.01 -4.16
C GLY A 227 -9.28 -12.80 -3.25
N GLU A 228 -10.03 -11.71 -3.42
CA GLU A 228 -9.94 -10.51 -2.56
C GLU A 228 -10.25 -10.86 -1.10
N GLY A 229 -11.19 -11.77 -0.86
CA GLY A 229 -11.46 -12.32 0.47
C GLY A 229 -10.24 -12.96 1.13
N THR A 230 -9.38 -13.64 0.35
CA THR A 230 -8.09 -14.13 0.87
C THR A 230 -7.20 -12.97 1.31
N ALA A 231 -7.08 -11.94 0.48
CA ALA A 231 -6.24 -10.78 0.77
C ALA A 231 -6.73 -10.02 2.01
N MET A 232 -8.04 -9.82 2.16
CA MET A 232 -8.64 -9.22 3.35
C MET A 232 -8.32 -10.02 4.62
N MET A 233 -8.45 -11.35 4.56
CA MET A 233 -8.10 -12.22 5.70
C MET A 233 -6.61 -12.16 6.06
N GLN A 234 -5.72 -12.03 5.07
CA GLN A 234 -4.28 -11.86 5.32
C GLN A 234 -4.00 -10.55 6.06
N LEU A 235 -4.64 -9.44 5.63
CA LEU A 235 -4.52 -8.15 6.30
C LEU A 235 -5.00 -8.20 7.75
N ALA A 236 -6.15 -8.84 7.98
CA ALA A 236 -6.70 -9.04 9.32
C ALA A 236 -5.75 -9.87 10.19
N TYR A 237 -5.20 -10.96 9.65
CA TYR A 237 -4.29 -11.84 10.37
C TYR A 237 -2.95 -11.16 10.71
N ASP A 238 -2.42 -10.33 9.82
CA ASP A 238 -1.22 -9.54 10.09
C ASP A 238 -1.39 -8.60 11.29
N VAL A 239 -2.57 -7.97 11.39
CA VAL A 239 -2.91 -7.00 12.44
C VAL A 239 -3.31 -7.70 13.74
N ALA A 240 -4.08 -8.78 13.66
CA ALA A 240 -4.66 -9.50 14.78
C ALA A 240 -4.45 -11.02 14.65
N PRO A 241 -3.20 -11.51 14.78
CA PRO A 241 -2.86 -12.91 14.52
C PRO A 241 -3.46 -13.91 15.52
N GLY A 242 -3.99 -13.43 16.65
CA GLY A 242 -4.71 -14.25 17.62
C GLY A 242 -6.21 -14.35 17.35
N SER A 243 -6.75 -13.59 16.40
CA SER A 243 -8.18 -13.63 16.07
C SER A 243 -8.51 -14.92 15.31
N ALA A 244 -9.70 -15.46 15.58
CA ALA A 244 -10.26 -16.49 14.72
C ALA A 244 -10.85 -15.84 13.46
N LEU A 245 -10.67 -16.45 12.29
CA LEU A 245 -11.20 -15.92 11.04
C LEU A 245 -12.34 -16.80 10.52
N ALA A 246 -13.38 -16.15 10.00
CA ALA A 246 -14.47 -16.78 9.28
C ALA A 246 -14.71 -16.05 7.95
N PHE A 247 -15.20 -16.77 6.95
CA PHE A 247 -15.42 -16.24 5.61
C PHE A 247 -16.72 -16.70 4.98
N SER A 248 -17.34 -15.81 4.23
CA SER A 248 -18.43 -16.11 3.28
C SER A 248 -18.27 -15.23 2.05
N THR A 249 -18.55 -15.75 0.86
CA THR A 249 -18.81 -14.89 -0.30
C THR A 249 -20.02 -13.98 -0.04
N VAL A 250 -20.08 -12.82 -0.69
CA VAL A 250 -21.27 -11.95 -0.66
C VAL A 250 -22.48 -12.57 -1.38
N GLY A 251 -22.24 -13.50 -2.31
CA GLY A 251 -23.28 -14.10 -3.14
C GLY A 251 -23.72 -13.20 -4.30
N THR A 252 -24.91 -13.46 -4.85
CA THR A 252 -25.36 -12.83 -6.11
C THR A 252 -26.48 -11.79 -5.92
N SER A 253 -26.93 -11.54 -4.69
CA SER A 253 -28.02 -10.60 -4.40
C SER A 253 -27.85 -9.91 -3.04
N GLN A 254 -28.46 -8.73 -2.87
CA GLN A 254 -28.49 -8.01 -1.59
C GLN A 254 -29.09 -8.86 -0.45
N ALA A 255 -30.11 -9.67 -0.75
CA ALA A 255 -30.72 -10.56 0.25
C ALA A 255 -29.78 -11.67 0.70
N THR A 256 -29.03 -12.28 -0.25
CA THR A 256 -28.00 -13.26 0.07
C THR A 256 -26.87 -12.63 0.88
N PHE A 257 -26.46 -11.41 0.53
CA PHE A 257 -25.41 -10.69 1.25
C PHE A 257 -25.84 -10.38 2.70
N ALA A 258 -27.03 -9.82 2.89
CA ALA A 258 -27.64 -9.58 4.19
C ALA A 258 -27.71 -10.87 5.05
N GLN A 259 -28.13 -11.98 4.46
CA GLN A 259 -28.18 -13.27 5.17
C GLN A 259 -26.77 -13.77 5.54
N ASN A 260 -25.79 -13.60 4.66
CA ASN A 260 -24.42 -14.04 4.91
C ASN A 260 -23.76 -13.26 6.08
N TYR A 261 -24.08 -11.97 6.26
CA TYR A 261 -23.68 -11.25 7.48
C TYR A 261 -24.25 -11.89 8.74
N ARG A 262 -25.58 -12.13 8.75
CA ARG A 262 -26.26 -12.74 9.91
C ARG A 262 -25.72 -14.13 10.21
N ASP A 263 -25.42 -14.92 9.19
CA ASP A 263 -24.89 -16.27 9.36
C ASP A 263 -23.44 -16.27 9.88
N LEU A 264 -22.59 -15.33 9.43
CA LEU A 264 -21.25 -15.17 10.01
C LEU A 264 -21.32 -14.72 11.47
N PHE A 265 -22.24 -13.80 11.79
CA PHE A 265 -22.48 -13.39 13.18
C PHE A 265 -22.99 -14.55 14.04
N ALA A 266 -23.93 -15.35 13.53
CA ALA A 266 -24.43 -16.55 14.19
C ALA A 266 -23.36 -17.64 14.36
N ALA A 267 -22.38 -17.72 13.45
CA ALA A 267 -21.18 -18.54 13.58
C ALA A 267 -20.18 -17.98 14.63
N GLY A 268 -20.54 -16.88 15.30
CA GLY A 268 -19.80 -16.28 16.41
C GLY A 268 -18.82 -15.19 16.01
N ALA A 269 -18.85 -14.71 14.76
CA ALA A 269 -18.08 -13.52 14.39
C ALA A 269 -18.65 -12.30 15.11
N THR A 270 -17.80 -11.52 15.77
CA THR A 270 -18.22 -10.30 16.51
C THR A 270 -17.75 -9.01 15.83
N VAL A 271 -16.75 -9.12 14.95
CA VAL A 271 -16.30 -8.05 14.05
C VAL A 271 -16.46 -8.54 12.62
N LEU A 272 -17.15 -7.79 11.76
CA LEU A 272 -17.39 -8.17 10.38
C LEU A 272 -16.86 -7.08 9.45
N SER A 273 -16.32 -7.49 8.30
CA SER A 273 -15.86 -6.57 7.27
C SER A 273 -16.18 -7.07 5.88
N ASP A 274 -16.56 -6.15 5.02
CA ASP A 274 -16.78 -6.38 3.59
C ASP A 274 -16.03 -5.36 2.71
N ASP A 275 -15.89 -5.70 1.43
CA ASP A 275 -15.31 -4.84 0.40
C ASP A 275 -16.18 -4.69 -0.86
N ILE A 276 -17.45 -5.10 -0.78
CA ILE A 276 -18.40 -5.09 -1.90
C ILE A 276 -19.65 -4.33 -1.50
N PHE A 277 -20.17 -3.54 -2.43
CA PHE A 277 -21.46 -2.87 -2.29
C PHE A 277 -22.31 -3.12 -3.56
N PHE A 278 -23.63 -3.08 -3.43
CA PHE A 278 -24.54 -3.15 -4.56
C PHE A 278 -24.93 -1.73 -4.99
N LEU A 279 -24.82 -1.42 -6.29
CA LEU A 279 -25.21 -0.11 -6.85
C LEU A 279 -26.71 0.21 -6.67
N GLU A 280 -27.54 -0.80 -6.40
CA GLU A 280 -28.98 -0.69 -6.23
C GLU A 280 -29.41 -0.62 -4.75
N GLU A 281 -28.50 -0.34 -3.81
CA GLU A 281 -28.88 -0.10 -2.41
C GLU A 281 -29.72 1.19 -2.30
N PRO A 282 -30.74 1.26 -1.43
CA PRO A 282 -31.58 2.45 -1.35
C PRO A 282 -30.84 3.64 -0.68
N ALA A 283 -30.90 4.82 -1.30
CA ALA A 283 -30.21 6.01 -0.80
C ALA A 283 -30.91 6.72 0.39
N PHE A 284 -32.23 6.53 0.53
CA PHE A 284 -33.07 7.31 1.46
C PHE A 284 -33.83 6.46 2.48
N GLN A 285 -33.57 5.15 2.50
CA GLN A 285 -34.19 4.20 3.42
C GLN A 285 -33.26 3.00 3.62
N ASP A 286 -33.44 2.26 4.71
CA ASP A 286 -32.67 1.04 4.94
C ASP A 286 -33.09 -0.05 3.94
N GLY A 287 -32.10 -0.65 3.29
CA GLY A 287 -32.25 -1.87 2.50
C GLY A 287 -31.93 -3.12 3.33
N PRO A 288 -32.12 -4.33 2.76
CA PRO A 288 -31.91 -5.58 3.49
C PRO A 288 -30.53 -5.73 4.14
N ILE A 289 -29.49 -5.16 3.54
CA ILE A 289 -28.12 -5.18 4.05
C ILE A 289 -28.00 -4.26 5.28
N ALA A 290 -28.54 -3.04 5.21
CA ALA A 290 -28.57 -2.10 6.33
C ALA A 290 -29.34 -2.70 7.53
N ASP A 291 -30.48 -3.38 7.28
CA ASP A 291 -31.23 -4.09 8.33
C ASP A 291 -30.39 -5.18 9.00
N ALA A 292 -29.65 -5.98 8.23
CA ALA A 292 -28.77 -7.02 8.78
C ALA A 292 -27.63 -6.41 9.63
N ILE A 293 -27.06 -5.29 9.21
CA ILE A 293 -26.03 -4.57 9.96
C ILE A 293 -26.62 -4.00 11.26
N ASN A 294 -27.83 -3.43 11.21
CA ASN A 294 -28.55 -2.95 12.38
C ASN A 294 -28.83 -4.08 13.38
N ASP A 295 -29.26 -5.27 12.92
CA ASP A 295 -29.46 -6.44 13.77
C ASP A 295 -28.17 -6.83 14.52
N ILE A 296 -27.05 -6.87 13.79
CA ILE A 296 -25.73 -7.21 14.35
C ILE A 296 -25.27 -6.16 15.37
N TYR A 297 -25.41 -4.88 15.04
CA TYR A 297 -25.06 -3.77 15.92
C TYR A 297 -25.86 -3.83 17.22
N ASN A 298 -27.18 -4.04 17.12
CA ASN A 298 -28.07 -4.17 18.28
C ASN A 298 -27.73 -5.39 19.15
N ALA A 299 -27.16 -6.45 18.55
CA ALA A 299 -26.66 -7.62 19.24
C ALA A 299 -25.22 -7.46 19.79
N GLY A 300 -24.60 -6.28 19.64
CA GLY A 300 -23.27 -5.96 20.16
C GLY A 300 -22.11 -6.27 19.22
N GLY A 301 -22.38 -6.62 17.97
CA GLY A 301 -21.37 -6.77 16.91
C GLY A 301 -20.94 -5.43 16.31
N ILE A 302 -19.84 -5.46 15.57
CA ILE A 302 -19.31 -4.30 14.84
C ILE A 302 -19.13 -4.69 13.37
N VAL A 303 -19.64 -3.86 12.46
CA VAL A 303 -19.52 -4.08 11.02
C VAL A 303 -18.79 -2.90 10.37
N PHE A 304 -17.85 -3.21 9.48
CA PHE A 304 -17.13 -2.25 8.64
C PHE A 304 -17.40 -2.56 7.16
N THR A 305 -17.89 -1.57 6.42
CA THR A 305 -18.18 -1.71 4.98
C THR A 305 -17.33 -0.76 4.14
N ALA A 306 -17.04 -1.15 2.91
CA ALA A 306 -16.30 -0.31 1.98
C ALA A 306 -17.11 0.92 1.57
N ALA A 307 -16.44 2.07 1.48
CA ALA A 307 -17.05 3.33 1.07
C ALA A 307 -17.26 3.49 -0.45
N GLY A 308 -16.87 2.49 -1.25
CA GLY A 308 -16.77 2.59 -2.71
C GLY A 308 -15.47 3.27 -3.18
N ASN A 309 -15.08 3.00 -4.43
CA ASN A 309 -13.88 3.58 -5.08
C ASN A 309 -14.21 4.42 -6.33
N GLU A 310 -15.47 4.78 -6.53
CA GLU A 310 -16.01 5.38 -7.75
C GLU A 310 -15.90 6.91 -7.76
N ASN A 311 -15.66 7.53 -6.59
CA ASN A 311 -15.55 8.98 -6.47
C ASN A 311 -14.27 9.52 -7.11
N ASN A 312 -14.41 10.46 -8.05
CA ASN A 312 -13.29 11.24 -8.54
C ASN A 312 -13.72 12.64 -8.98
N LEU A 313 -13.51 13.62 -8.09
CA LEU A 313 -13.77 15.04 -8.33
C LEU A 313 -13.10 15.57 -9.62
N ARG A 314 -11.92 15.08 -9.99
CA ARG A 314 -11.21 15.54 -11.19
C ARG A 314 -11.78 14.97 -12.48
N SER A 315 -12.45 13.81 -12.39
CA SER A 315 -13.12 13.16 -13.52
C SER A 315 -14.62 13.47 -13.57
N GLY A 316 -15.15 14.23 -12.60
CA GLY A 316 -16.58 14.53 -12.52
C GLY A 316 -17.43 13.33 -12.09
N ASN A 317 -16.83 12.31 -11.46
CA ASN A 317 -17.54 11.12 -11.02
C ASN A 317 -17.94 11.28 -9.55
N SER A 318 -19.25 11.14 -9.26
CA SER A 318 -19.73 10.95 -7.89
C SER A 318 -19.49 9.49 -7.49
N GLY A 319 -19.03 9.27 -6.25
CA GLY A 319 -18.81 7.91 -5.72
C GLY A 319 -20.03 7.30 -5.05
N VAL A 320 -21.11 8.06 -4.96
CA VAL A 320 -22.42 7.66 -4.43
C VAL A 320 -23.38 8.72 -4.93
N TRP A 321 -24.33 8.32 -5.79
CA TRP A 321 -25.42 9.15 -6.36
C TRP A 321 -25.01 10.46 -7.07
#